data_AF-A0A7W0XSF1-F1
#
_entry.id   AF-A0A7W0XSF1-F1
#
_cell.length_a   1.000
_cell.length_b   1.000
_cell.length_c   1.000
_cell.angle_alpha   90.00
_cell.angle_beta   90.00
_cell.angle_gamma   90.00
#
_symmetry.space_group_name_H-M   'P 1'
#
loop_
_entity.id
_entity.type
_entity.pdbx_description
1 polymer ?
#
loop_
_entity_poly.entity_id
_entity_poly.type
_entity_poly.pdbx_seq_one_letter_code
_entity_poly.pdbx_strand_id
1 'polypeptide(L)'
;MRLALAALLSLVLLAPAAAQEPDLIFKKSTVFKLLTPDHKLATYGVDDPLVDGVACHFTVPEKGGVAGALGLAEEVSDISLACRQIGPI
;
A
#
# COMPACT_ATOMS: atom_id res chain seq x y z
N MET A 1 26.76 -33.59 -8.53
CA MET A 1 26.40 -32.54 -9.50
C MET A 1 24.90 -32.23 -9.53
N ARG A 2 24.00 -33.21 -9.65
CA ARG A 2 22.53 -32.99 -9.68
C ARG A 2 21.96 -32.35 -8.40
N LEU A 3 22.45 -32.76 -7.23
CA LEU A 3 22.04 -32.20 -5.93
C LEU A 3 22.48 -30.73 -5.75
N ALA A 4 23.66 -30.37 -6.24
CA ALA A 4 24.15 -28.99 -6.18
C ALA A 4 23.33 -28.08 -7.11
N LEU A 5 22.95 -28.56 -8.30
CA LEU A 5 22.12 -27.82 -9.23
C LEU A 5 20.70 -27.60 -8.70
N ALA A 6 20.12 -28.59 -8.03
CA ALA A 6 18.83 -28.47 -7.36
C ALA A 6 18.85 -27.44 -6.22
N ALA A 7 19.92 -27.42 -5.41
CA ALA A 7 20.10 -26.47 -4.32
C ALA A 7 20.23 -25.02 -4.82
N LEU A 8 20.95 -24.80 -5.93
CA LEU A 8 21.05 -23.49 -6.59
C LEU A 8 19.71 -23.02 -7.16
N LEU A 9 18.92 -23.92 -7.75
CA LEU A 9 17.60 -23.59 -8.30
C LEU A 9 16.60 -23.19 -7.21
N SER A 10 16.63 -23.88 -6.06
CA SER A 10 15.79 -23.53 -4.90
C SER A 10 16.15 -22.18 -4.28
N LEU A 11 17.41 -21.74 -4.40
CA LEU A 11 17.86 -20.45 -3.87
C LEU A 11 17.34 -19.26 -4.70
N VAL A 12 17.15 -19.46 -6.02
CA VAL A 12 16.59 -18.43 -6.92
C VAL A 12 15.09 -18.22 -6.67
N LEU A 13 14.37 -19.25 -6.21
CA LEU A 13 12.93 -19.17 -5.89
C LEU A 13 12.62 -18.43 -4.57
N LEU A 14 13.64 -18.13 -3.76
CA LEU A 14 13.53 -17.39 -2.50
C LEU A 14 13.79 -15.89 -2.67
N ALA A 15 13.98 -15.39 -3.89
CA ALA A 15 14.15 -13.97 -4.13
C ALA A 15 12.86 -13.22 -3.73
N PRO A 16 12.95 -12.16 -2.89
CA PRO A 16 11.80 -11.35 -2.55
C PRO A 16 11.24 -10.73 -3.83
N ALA A 17 9.92 -10.81 -4.02
CA ALA A 17 9.27 -10.10 -5.11
C ALA A 17 9.44 -8.59 -4.85
N ALA A 18 10.04 -7.88 -5.80
CA ALA A 18 10.09 -6.42 -5.77
C ALA A 18 8.69 -5.89 -6.14
N ALA A 19 7.74 -5.99 -5.22
CA ALA A 19 6.51 -5.23 -5.32
C ALA A 19 6.83 -3.77 -5.01
N GLN A 20 6.46 -2.85 -5.90
CA GLN A 20 6.41 -1.42 -5.56
C GLN A 20 5.40 -1.27 -4.42
N GLU A 21 5.91 -1.14 -3.19
CA GLU A 21 5.07 -0.74 -2.08
C GLU A 21 4.68 0.73 -2.30
N PRO A 22 3.40 1.06 -2.14
CA PRO A 22 2.94 2.42 -2.34
C PRO A 22 3.50 3.34 -1.25
N ASP A 23 4.03 4.49 -1.65
CA ASP A 23 4.66 5.45 -0.76
C ASP A 23 3.60 6.22 0.03
N LEU A 24 3.66 6.16 1.36
CA LEU A 24 2.77 6.94 2.22
C LEU A 24 3.13 8.44 2.14
N ILE A 25 2.25 9.24 1.55
CA ILE A 25 2.45 10.69 1.42
C ILE A 25 1.98 11.40 2.69
N PHE A 26 0.75 11.11 3.14
CA PHE A 26 0.25 11.66 4.39
C PHE A 26 -0.87 10.82 5.00
N LYS A 27 -1.05 10.99 6.31
CA LYS A 27 -2.15 10.41 7.07
C LYS A 27 -2.79 11.49 7.97
N LYS A 28 -4.12 11.66 7.87
CA LYS A 28 -4.86 12.69 8.62
C LYS A 28 -6.09 12.12 9.30
N SER A 29 -6.33 12.54 10.55
CA SER A 29 -7.54 12.20 11.29
C SER A 29 -8.76 12.90 10.70
N THR A 30 -9.86 12.17 10.56
CA THR A 30 -11.14 12.69 10.06
C THR A 30 -12.20 12.76 11.14
N VAL A 31 -12.28 11.74 12.00
CA VAL A 31 -13.28 11.66 13.07
C VAL A 31 -12.58 11.33 14.37
N PHE A 32 -12.62 12.29 15.29
CA PHE A 32 -12.05 12.18 16.61
C PHE A 32 -12.79 11.15 17.47
N LYS A 33 -12.04 10.37 18.26
CA LYS A 33 -12.57 9.52 19.31
C LYS A 33 -11.84 9.76 20.63
N LEU A 34 -12.61 9.97 21.70
CA LEU A 34 -12.06 10.43 22.98
C LEU A 34 -11.05 9.48 23.63
N LEU A 35 -11.29 8.16 23.57
CA LEU A 35 -10.52 7.16 24.32
C LEU A 35 -9.85 6.11 23.43
N THR A 36 -10.00 6.22 22.11
CA THR A 36 -9.61 5.20 21.15
C THR A 36 -9.06 5.86 19.90
N PRO A 37 -8.34 5.17 19.01
CA PRO A 37 -7.79 5.80 17.82
C PRO A 37 -8.86 6.47 16.95
N ASP A 38 -8.51 7.62 16.37
CA ASP A 38 -9.36 8.32 15.41
C ASP A 38 -9.50 7.53 14.10
N HIS A 39 -10.57 7.81 13.37
CA HIS A 39 -10.60 7.49 11.94
C HIS A 39 -9.58 8.31 11.19
N LYS A 40 -8.95 7.72 10.18
CA LYS A 40 -7.92 8.40 9.39
C LYS A 40 -8.17 8.22 7.89
N LEU A 41 -7.63 9.14 7.11
CA LEU A 41 -7.43 9.01 5.68
C LEU A 41 -5.93 8.95 5.41
N ALA A 42 -5.49 7.90 4.75
CA ALA A 42 -4.11 7.69 4.35
C ALA A 42 -4.01 7.83 2.83
N THR A 43 -3.16 8.75 2.37
CA THR A 43 -2.93 8.96 0.94
C THR A 43 -1.57 8.42 0.56
N TYR A 44 -1.56 7.66 -0.51
CA TYR A 44 -0.40 6.97 -1.04
C TYR A 44 -0.11 7.41 -2.47
N GLY A 45 1.16 7.34 -2.86
CA GLY A 45 1.63 7.49 -4.23
C GLY A 45 2.17 6.17 -4.76
N VAL A 46 1.96 5.90 -6.04
CA VAL A 46 2.54 4.76 -6.76
C VAL A 46 2.74 5.13 -8.22
N ASP A 47 3.87 4.75 -8.81
CA ASP A 47 4.11 4.95 -10.25
C ASP A 47 3.30 3.96 -11.09
N ASP A 48 2.84 4.38 -12.27
CA ASP A 48 2.10 3.51 -13.18
C ASP A 48 3.04 2.45 -13.79
N PRO A 49 2.72 1.15 -13.68
CA PRO A 49 3.62 0.09 -14.16
C PRO A 49 3.61 -0.06 -15.69
N LEU A 50 2.68 0.58 -16.40
CA LEU A 50 2.50 0.47 -17.84
C LEU A 50 2.93 1.74 -18.58
N VAL A 51 2.90 2.90 -17.93
CA VAL A 51 3.21 4.20 -18.53
C VAL A 51 4.23 4.96 -17.70
N ASP A 52 5.48 4.99 -18.18
CA ASP A 52 6.55 5.78 -17.59
C ASP A 52 6.15 7.27 -17.52
N GLY A 53 6.51 7.93 -16.42
CA GLY A 53 6.18 9.35 -16.22
C GLY A 53 4.74 9.62 -15.79
N VAL A 54 3.95 8.60 -15.45
CA VAL A 54 2.63 8.72 -14.80
C VAL A 54 2.71 8.19 -13.37
N ALA A 55 2.16 8.94 -12.42
CA ALA A 55 2.00 8.51 -11.03
C ALA A 55 0.54 8.61 -10.57
N CYS A 56 0.13 7.61 -9.83
CA CYS A 56 -1.20 7.46 -9.24
C CYS A 56 -1.16 7.79 -7.76
N HIS A 57 -2.12 8.60 -7.32
CA HIS A 57 -2.33 8.94 -5.93
C HIS A 57 -3.68 8.38 -5.51
N PHE A 58 -3.71 7.65 -4.40
CA PHE A 58 -4.96 7.10 -3.88
C PHE A 58 -5.08 7.29 -2.38
N THR A 59 -6.31 7.52 -1.92
CA THR A 59 -6.60 7.69 -0.49
C THR A 59 -7.49 6.57 -0.02
N VAL A 60 -7.08 5.90 1.07
CA VAL A 60 -7.86 4.87 1.75
C VAL A 60 -8.31 5.37 3.13
N PRO A 61 -9.57 5.12 3.52
CA PRO A 61 -10.02 5.30 4.89
C PRO A 61 -9.49 4.17 5.78
N GLU A 62 -9.18 4.52 7.02
CA GLU A 62 -8.79 3.59 8.07
C GLU A 62 -9.75 3.74 9.26
N LYS A 63 -10.33 2.63 9.71
CA LYS A 63 -11.18 2.66 10.89
C LYS A 63 -10.37 2.79 12.17
N GLY A 64 -10.67 3.84 12.93
CA GLY A 64 -10.25 3.95 14.32
C GLY A 64 -11.21 3.22 15.27
N GLY A 65 -11.07 3.45 16.57
CA GLY A 65 -11.89 2.80 17.59
C GLY A 65 -11.25 1.52 18.10
N VAL A 66 -11.91 0.84 19.04
CA VAL A 66 -11.41 -0.43 19.59
C VAL A 66 -11.27 -1.50 18.52
N ALA A 67 -12.30 -1.67 17.68
CA ALA A 67 -12.26 -2.66 16.59
C ALA A 67 -11.13 -2.36 15.59
N GLY A 68 -10.92 -1.09 15.25
CA GLY A 68 -9.82 -0.66 14.38
C GLY A 68 -8.45 -0.91 15.00
N ALA A 69 -8.30 -0.59 16.29
CA ALA A 69 -7.06 -0.84 17.03
C ALA A 69 -6.70 -2.32 17.14
N LEU A 70 -7.70 -3.20 17.18
CA LEU A 70 -7.52 -4.66 17.23
C LEU A 70 -7.46 -5.31 15.84
N GLY A 71 -7.58 -4.54 14.75
CA GLY A 71 -7.60 -5.06 13.38
C GLY A 71 -8.84 -5.92 13.06
N LEU A 72 -9.91 -5.76 13.82
CA LEU A 72 -11.19 -6.47 13.65
C LEU A 72 -12.23 -5.62 12.92
N ALA A 73 -11.91 -4.38 12.62
CA ALA A 73 -12.79 -3.49 11.88
C ALA A 73 -12.82 -3.89 10.40
N GLU A 74 -14.03 -3.98 9.85
CA GLU A 74 -14.24 -4.03 8.41
C GLU A 74 -13.94 -2.65 7.80
N GLU A 75 -12.96 -2.60 6.90
CA GLU A 75 -12.62 -1.40 6.14
C GLU A 75 -13.55 -1.23 4.93
N VAL A 76 -13.86 0.02 4.60
CA VAL A 76 -14.74 0.34 3.47
C VAL A 76 -13.93 0.48 2.18
N SER A 77 -14.53 0.11 1.06
CA SER A 77 -13.90 0.22 -0.28
C SER A 77 -14.04 1.61 -0.90
N ASP A 78 -14.35 2.64 -0.11
CA ASP A 78 -14.48 4.03 -0.57
C ASP A 78 -13.10 4.64 -0.78
N ILE A 79 -12.48 4.29 -1.92
CA ILE A 79 -11.12 4.70 -2.28
C ILE A 79 -11.20 5.77 -3.37
N SER A 80 -10.46 6.86 -3.18
CA SER A 80 -10.19 7.81 -4.27
C SER A 80 -8.92 7.39 -5.01
N LEU A 81 -8.90 7.46 -6.33
CA LEU A 81 -7.72 7.19 -7.16
C LEU A 81 -7.62 8.26 -8.25
N ALA A 82 -6.43 8.84 -8.41
CA ALA A 82 -6.14 9.80 -9.45
C ALA A 82 -4.73 9.60 -10.00
N CYS A 83 -4.63 9.20 -11.28
CA CYS A 83 -3.36 9.10 -11.99
C CYS A 83 -3.11 10.34 -12.83
N ARG A 84 -1.89 10.87 -12.77
CA ARG A 84 -1.48 12.10 -13.45
C ARG A 84 -0.10 11.93 -14.05
N GLN A 85 0.12 12.56 -15.20
CA GLN A 85 1.44 12.71 -15.79
C GLN A 85 2.30 13.60 -14.88
N ILE A 86 3.43 13.08 -14.43
CA ILE A 86 4.44 13.76 -13.61
C ILE A 86 5.77 13.98 -14.37
N GLY A 87 5.94 13.34 -15.52
CA GLY A 87 7.11 13.47 -16.40
C GLY A 87 6.78 13.26 -17.88
N PRO A 88 7.78 13.25 -18.77
CA PRO A 88 7.58 12.95 -20.19
C PRO A 88 7.02 11.53 -20.40
N ILE A 89 6.11 11.39 -21.37
CA ILE A 89 5.55 10.11 -21.85
C ILE A 89 5.90 9.98 -23.34
#